data_AF-A0A8S9HGE1-F1
#
_entry.id   AF-A0A8S9HGE1-F1
#
_cell.length_a   1.000
_cell.length_b   1.000
_cell.length_c   1.000
_cell.angle_alpha   90.00
_cell.angle_beta   90.00
_cell.angle_gamma   90.00
#
_symmetry.space_group_name_H-M   'P 1'
#
loop_
_entity.id
_entity.type
_entity.pdbx_description
1 polymer ?
#
loop_
_entity_poly.entity_id
_entity_poly.type
_entity_poly.pdbx_seq_one_letter_code
_entity_poly.pdbx_strand_id
1 'polypeptide(L)'
;MLKNTLKILLPALETCMIEKENNFKQPGERYRSWDADRQERFVKRFVDALAEPRVTHEIRSIWISNWTKADESLGQKLATRLNVSPNF
;
A
#
# COMPACT_ATOMS: atom_id res chain seq x y z
N MET A 1 44.25 14.79 -6.21
CA MET A 1 44.03 13.82 -5.11
C MET A 1 42.60 13.86 -4.55
N LEU A 2 41.94 15.02 -4.38
CA LEU A 2 40.58 15.09 -3.79
C LEU A 2 39.40 14.74 -4.73
N LYS A 3 39.60 14.71 -6.05
CA LYS A 3 38.51 14.43 -7.01
C LYS A 3 38.22 12.93 -7.22
N ASN A 4 39.12 12.04 -6.79
CA ASN A 4 38.95 10.59 -6.95
C ASN A 4 38.30 9.91 -5.73
N THR A 5 38.28 10.56 -4.56
CA THR A 5 37.69 9.98 -3.35
C THR A 5 36.16 10.09 -3.34
N LEU A 6 35.59 11.11 -3.99
CA LEU A 6 34.14 11.33 -4.03
C LEU A 6 33.37 10.36 -4.94
N LYS A 7 34.05 9.69 -5.89
CA LYS A 7 33.43 8.63 -6.72
C LYS A 7 33.26 7.29 -5.99
N ILE A 8 34.01 7.06 -4.90
CA ILE A 8 33.96 5.80 -4.14
C ILE A 8 32.85 5.83 -3.09
N LEU A 9 32.39 7.03 -2.69
CA LEU A 9 31.39 7.21 -1.63
C LEU A 9 29.95 7.42 -2.13
N LEU A 10 29.74 7.58 -3.44
CA LEU A 10 28.40 7.74 -4.03
C LEU A 10 28.13 6.88 -5.28
N PRO A 11 28.48 5.57 -5.34
CA PRO A 11 27.93 4.69 -6.36
C PRO A 11 26.74 3.90 -5.78
N ALA A 12 25.58 4.53 -5.54
CA ALA A 12 24.25 3.88 -5.42
C ALA A 12 23.13 4.82 -4.89
N LEU A 13 23.01 6.04 -5.40
CA LEU A 13 21.70 6.74 -5.34
C LEU A 13 20.74 6.25 -6.45
N GLU A 14 21.07 5.13 -7.09
CA GLU A 14 20.18 4.33 -7.91
C GLU A 14 19.61 3.21 -7.01
N THR A 15 18.42 3.44 -6.47
CA THR A 15 17.46 2.40 -6.02
C THR A 15 18.06 1.21 -5.24
N CYS A 16 18.78 1.46 -4.14
CA CYS A 16 19.19 0.36 -3.26
C CYS A 16 17.98 -0.14 -2.47
N MET A 17 17.28 -1.15 -3.00
CA MET A 17 16.19 -1.85 -2.32
C MET A 17 16.76 -2.69 -1.17
N ILE A 18 16.20 -2.55 0.03
CA ILE A 18 16.63 -3.33 1.19
C ILE A 18 16.13 -4.77 1.03
N GLU A 19 17.00 -5.77 1.28
CA GLU A 19 16.71 -7.19 1.07
C GLU A 19 15.43 -7.71 1.76
N LYS A 20 15.00 -7.07 2.86
CA LYS A 20 13.85 -7.49 3.68
C LYS A 20 12.81 -6.39 3.83
N GLU A 21 12.43 -5.75 2.73
CA GLU A 21 11.47 -4.64 2.71
C GLU A 21 10.12 -5.00 3.35
N ASN A 22 9.59 -6.20 3.06
CA ASN A 22 8.38 -6.78 3.66
C ASN A 22 7.22 -5.78 3.85
N ASN A 23 6.85 -5.11 2.76
CA ASN A 23 5.92 -3.97 2.76
C ASN A 23 4.51 -4.27 3.26
N PHE A 24 4.09 -5.54 3.34
CA PHE A 24 2.68 -5.89 3.55
C PHE A 24 2.41 -6.65 4.85
N LYS A 25 3.41 -7.32 5.44
CA LYS A 25 3.20 -8.12 6.66
C LYS A 25 2.81 -7.26 7.86
N GLN A 26 3.61 -6.23 8.19
CA GLN A 26 3.33 -5.38 9.36
C GLN A 26 2.01 -4.59 9.23
N PRO A 27 1.68 -3.99 8.07
CA PRO A 27 0.36 -3.38 7.89
C PRO A 27 -0.80 -4.35 8.08
N GLY A 28 -0.67 -5.59 7.57
CA GLY A 28 -1.66 -6.65 7.77
C GLY A 28 -1.84 -7.03 9.23
N GLU A 29 -0.73 -7.29 9.94
CA GLU A 29 -0.74 -7.60 11.37
C GLU A 29 -1.37 -6.47 12.18
N ARG A 30 -1.05 -5.21 11.81
CA ARG A 30 -1.62 -4.03 12.46
C ARG A 30 -3.12 -3.94 12.25
N TYR A 31 -3.62 -4.14 11.04
CA TYR A 31 -5.05 -4.12 10.76
C TYR A 31 -5.80 -5.21 11.54
N ARG A 32 -5.26 -6.44 11.56
CA ARG A 32 -5.83 -7.57 12.33
C ARG A 32 -5.84 -7.35 13.84
N SER A 33 -4.92 -6.53 14.36
CA SER A 33 -4.86 -6.19 15.79
C SER A 33 -5.98 -5.24 16.27
N TRP A 34 -6.67 -4.58 15.35
CA TRP A 34 -7.71 -3.61 15.69
C TRP A 34 -9.03 -4.27 16.04
N ASP A 35 -9.78 -3.63 16.94
CA ASP A 35 -11.19 -3.91 17.16
C ASP A 35 -12.01 -3.68 15.88
N ALA A 36 -13.16 -4.35 15.79
CA ALA A 36 -14.02 -4.30 14.60
C ALA A 36 -14.44 -2.86 14.25
N ASP A 37 -14.77 -2.04 15.25
CA ASP A 37 -15.20 -0.65 15.01
C ASP A 37 -14.07 0.19 14.42
N ARG A 38 -12.83 -0.02 14.88
CA ARG A 38 -11.67 0.65 14.31
C ARG A 38 -11.36 0.18 12.89
N GLN A 39 -11.45 -1.13 12.61
CA GLN A 39 -11.33 -1.62 11.24
C GLN A 39 -12.38 -0.99 10.32
N GLU A 40 -13.62 -0.89 10.79
CA GLU A 40 -14.73 -0.30 10.04
C GLU A 40 -14.49 1.19 9.74
N ARG A 41 -14.05 1.97 10.73
CA ARG A 41 -13.66 3.38 10.52
C ARG A 41 -12.52 3.52 9.51
N PHE A 42 -11.54 2.61 9.54
CA PHE A 42 -10.43 2.63 8.60
C PHE A 42 -10.89 2.33 7.17
N VAL A 43 -11.69 1.28 6.97
CA VAL A 43 -12.28 0.94 5.67
C VAL A 43 -13.08 2.12 5.14
N LYS A 44 -13.95 2.72 5.95
CA LYS A 44 -14.75 3.88 5.55
C LYS A 44 -13.89 5.04 5.04
N ARG A 45 -12.81 5.38 5.77
CA ARG A 45 -11.90 6.46 5.35
C ARG A 45 -11.23 6.20 4.01
N PHE A 46 -10.82 4.96 3.74
CA PHE A 46 -10.24 4.60 2.45
C PHE A 46 -11.27 4.59 1.34
N VAL A 47 -12.50 4.12 1.59
CA VAL A 47 -13.59 4.20 0.62
C VAL A 47 -13.89 5.65 0.26
N ASP A 48 -14.06 6.53 1.25
CA ASP A 48 -14.34 7.95 1.02
C ASP A 48 -13.24 8.59 0.15
N ALA A 49 -11.97 8.31 0.45
CA ALA A 49 -10.84 8.86 -0.30
C ALA A 49 -10.71 8.31 -1.73
N LEU A 50 -11.03 7.02 -1.93
CA LEU A 50 -10.90 6.33 -3.22
C LEU A 50 -12.13 6.52 -4.12
N ALA A 51 -13.28 6.86 -3.55
CA ALA A 51 -14.52 7.16 -4.29
C ALA A 51 -14.49 8.57 -4.92
N GLU A 52 -13.53 9.41 -4.55
CA GLU A 52 -13.35 10.75 -5.11
C GLU A 52 -13.29 10.72 -6.65
N PRO A 53 -14.03 11.59 -7.38
CA PRO A 53 -14.15 11.53 -8.84
C PRO A 53 -12.82 11.63 -9.60
N ARG A 54 -11.84 12.32 -9.00
CA ARG A 54 -10.48 12.49 -9.53
C ARG A 54 -9.63 11.22 -9.43
N VAL A 55 -10.05 10.22 -8.65
CA VAL A 55 -9.32 8.97 -8.48
C VAL A 55 -9.73 8.01 -9.59
N THR A 56 -8.78 7.78 -10.49
CA THR A 56 -8.99 6.88 -11.63
C THR A 56 -9.23 5.45 -11.17
N HIS A 57 -9.87 4.66 -12.03
CA HIS A 57 -10.06 3.23 -11.77
C HIS A 57 -8.73 2.50 -11.53
N GLU A 58 -7.69 2.83 -12.30
CA GLU A 58 -6.35 2.26 -12.14
C GLU A 58 -5.77 2.51 -10.75
N ILE A 59 -5.84 3.74 -10.25
CA ILE A 59 -5.37 4.08 -8.91
C ILE A 59 -6.15 3.29 -7.85
N ARG A 60 -7.47 3.16 -8.00
CA ARG A 60 -8.30 2.33 -7.11
C ARG A 60 -7.84 0.87 -7.12
N SER A 61 -7.62 0.28 -8.30
CA SER A 61 -7.14 -1.09 -8.45
C SER A 61 -5.78 -1.32 -7.77
N ILE A 62 -4.85 -0.38 -7.90
CA ILE A 62 -3.53 -0.47 -7.25
C ILE A 62 -3.67 -0.46 -5.72
N TRP A 63 -4.47 0.46 -5.17
CA TRP A 63 -4.69 0.53 -3.73
C TRP A 63 -5.39 -0.71 -3.18
N ILE A 64 -6.42 -1.20 -3.87
CA ILE A 64 -7.10 -2.45 -3.50
C ILE A 64 -6.09 -3.61 -3.51
N SER A 65 -5.28 -3.74 -4.56
CA SER A 65 -4.25 -4.80 -4.66
C SER A 65 -3.25 -4.73 -3.50
N ASN A 66 -2.74 -3.54 -3.17
CA ASN A 66 -1.81 -3.36 -2.06
C ASN A 66 -2.44 -3.72 -0.71
N TRP A 67 -3.70 -3.34 -0.49
CA TRP A 67 -4.41 -3.71 0.73
C TRP A 67 -4.73 -5.19 0.81
N THR A 68 -5.06 -5.86 -0.31
CA THR A 68 -5.22 -7.32 -0.37
C THR A 68 -3.93 -8.05 -0.02
N LYS A 69 -2.77 -7.56 -0.48
CA LYS A 69 -1.46 -8.14 -0.12
C LYS A 69 -1.18 -8.03 1.38
N ALA A 70 -1.70 -7.01 2.06
CA ALA A 70 -1.58 -6.85 3.50
C ALA A 70 -2.60 -7.72 4.27
N ASP A 71 -3.86 -7.71 3.85
CA ASP A 71 -4.94 -8.51 4.42
C ASP A 71 -6.07 -8.73 3.40
N GLU A 72 -6.42 -9.99 3.14
CA GLU A 72 -7.42 -10.36 2.13
C GLU A 72 -8.81 -9.79 2.46
N SER A 73 -9.21 -9.83 3.73
CA SER A 73 -10.52 -9.34 4.17
C SER A 73 -10.65 -7.82 4.00
N LEU A 74 -9.55 -7.08 4.24
CA LEU A 74 -9.50 -5.64 4.02
C LEU A 74 -9.67 -5.30 2.54
N GLY A 75 -8.89 -5.96 1.67
CA GLY A 75 -8.98 -5.77 0.23
C GLY A 75 -10.40 -6.04 -0.30
N GLN A 76 -11.02 -7.13 0.15
CA GLN A 76 -12.38 -7.49 -0.24
C GLN A 76 -13.42 -6.45 0.22
N LYS A 77 -13.35 -5.99 1.48
CA LYS A 77 -14.25 -4.93 1.99
C LYS A 77 -14.15 -3.64 1.18
N LEU A 78 -12.95 -3.25 0.77
CA LEU A 78 -12.73 -2.08 -0.08
C LEU A 78 -13.29 -2.27 -1.48
N ALA A 79 -12.98 -3.41 -2.12
CA ALA A 79 -13.45 -3.73 -3.47
C ALA A 79 -14.99 -3.74 -3.56
N THR A 80 -15.64 -4.40 -2.61
CA THR A 80 -17.11 -4.47 -2.53
C THR A 80 -17.74 -3.08 -2.40
N ARG A 81 -17.20 -2.19 -1.54
CA ARG A 81 -17.78 -0.87 -1.31
C ARG A 81 -17.53 0.12 -2.44
N LEU A 82 -16.45 -0.07 -3.21
CA LEU A 82 -16.11 0.76 -4.36
C LEU A 82 -16.71 0.24 -5.68
N ASN A 83 -17.46 -0.88 -5.64
CA ASN A 83 -17.98 -1.58 -6.82
C ASN A 83 -16.90 -1.88 -7.88
N VAL A 84 -15.70 -2.22 -7.43
CA VAL A 84 -14.59 -2.60 -8.32
C VAL A 84 -14.57 -4.12 -8.41
N SER A 85 -14.75 -4.67 -9.62
CA SER A 85 -14.57 -6.10 -9.86
C SER A 85 -13.11 -6.48 -9.61
N PRO A 86 -12.83 -7.53 -8.83
CA PRO A 86 -11.46 -7.99 -8.67
C PRO A 86 -10.96 -8.58 -9.99
N ASN A 87 -10.00 -7.92 -10.64
CA ASN A 87 -9.16 -8.53 -11.66
C ASN A 87 -7.94 -9.10 -10.94
N PHE A 88 -8.07 -10.31 -10.41
CA PHE A 88 -6.95 -11.08 -9.87
C PHE A 88 -6.23 -11.82 -10.99
#